data_AF-A0A7C3Q428-F1
#
_entry.id   AF-A0A7C3Q428-F1
#
_cell.length_a   1.000
_cell.length_b   1.000
_cell.length_c   1.000
_cell.angle_alpha   90.00
_cell.angle_beta   90.00
_cell.angle_gamma   90.00
#
_symmetry.space_group_name_H-M   'P 1'
#
loop_
_entity.id
_entity.type
_entity.pdbx_description
1 polymer ?
#
loop_
_entity_poly.entity_id
_entity_poly.type
_entity_poly.pdbx_seq_one_letter_code
_entity_poly.pdbx_strand_id
1 'polypeptide(L)' 'MYELSKQILEKVSFDKMLFRKELTKAVKWLKPDERMLLYAWCLSTFGHMYKDVIVDVYKTIVRS' A
#
# COMPACT_ATOMS: atom_id res chain seq x y z
N MET A 1 -10.60 1.99 8.25
CA MET A 1 -9.37 2.67 7.77
C MET A 1 -9.01 2.26 6.35
N TYR A 2 -9.37 1.04 5.93
CA TYR A 2 -9.11 0.52 4.58
C TYR A 2 -9.54 1.45 3.43
N GLU A 3 -10.79 1.95 3.45
CA GLU A 3 -11.31 2.81 2.37
C GLU A 3 -10.54 4.14 2.25
N LEU A 4 -10.22 4.76 3.39
CA LEU A 4 -9.42 5.99 3.44
C LEU A 4 -8.02 5.76 2.88
N SER A 5 -7.39 4.62 3.20
CA SER A 5 -6.08 4.27 2.65
C SER A 5 -6.10 4.17 1.14
N LYS A 6 -7.14 3.57 0.54
CA LYS A 6 -7.28 3.51 -0.93
C LYS A 6 -7.36 4.90 -1.55
N GLN A 7 -8.23 5.77 -1.03
CA GLN A 7 -8.40 7.14 -1.53
C GLN A 7 -7.10 7.97 -1.44
N ILE A 8 -6.35 7.82 -0.33
CA ILE A 8 -5.07 8.51 -0.17
C ILE A 8 -4.07 7.98 -1.20
N LEU A 9 -3.96 6.65 -1.36
CA LEU A 9 -3.02 6.03 -2.30
C LEU A 9 -3.30 6.42 -3.75
N GLU A 10 -4.57 6.53 -4.15
CA GLU A 10 -4.96 7.06 -5.47
C GLU A 10 -4.52 8.52 -5.65
N LYS A 11 -4.71 9.36 -4.62
CA LYS A 11 -4.32 10.77 -4.70
C LYS A 11 -2.81 10.96 -4.77
N VAL A 12 -2.01 10.08 -4.14
CA VAL A 12 -0.56 10.20 -4.12
C VAL A 12 0.16 9.33 -5.15
N SER A 13 -0.56 8.58 -6.00
CA SER A 13 0.03 7.64 -6.95
C SER A 13 0.87 8.30 -8.04
N PHE A 14 0.77 9.62 -8.22
CA PHE A 14 1.59 10.38 -9.15
C PHE A 14 3.07 10.49 -8.72
N ASP A 15 3.38 10.29 -7.43
CA ASP A 15 4.74 10.37 -6.90
C ASP A 15 5.12 9.07 -6.17
N LYS A 16 6.16 8.39 -6.68
CA LYS A 16 6.63 7.11 -6.15
C LYS A 16 7.07 7.18 -4.68
N MET A 17 7.72 8.27 -4.26
CA MET A 17 8.20 8.44 -2.90
C MET A 17 7.06 8.70 -1.93
N LEU A 18 6.10 9.53 -2.33
CA LEU A 18 4.90 9.83 -1.55
C LEU A 18 3.99 8.60 -1.44
N PHE A 19 3.79 7.88 -2.55
CA PHE A 19 3.08 6.61 -2.56
C PHE A 19 3.68 5.60 -1.58
N ARG A 20 5.02 5.43 -1.57
CA ARG A 20 5.70 4.54 -0.61
C ARG A 20 5.45 4.97 0.84
N LYS A 21 5.52 6.27 1.14
CA LYS A 21 5.30 6.81 2.49
C LYS A 21 3.87 6.53 2.96
N GLU A 22 2.87 6.84 2.15
CA GLU A 22 1.46 6.63 2.52
C GLU A 22 1.09 5.15 2.56
N LEU A 23 1.65 4.32 1.66
CA LEU A 23 1.46 2.86 1.70
C LEU A 23 2.02 2.27 2.99
N THR A 24 3.20 2.71 3.41
CA THR A 24 3.81 2.28 4.68
C THR A 24 2.90 2.61 5.87
N LYS A 25 2.31 3.82 5.90
CA LYS A 25 1.37 4.22 6.95
C LYS A 25 0.10 3.36 6.92
N ALA A 26 -0.48 3.17 5.74
CA ALA A 26 -1.68 2.36 5.57
C ALA A 26 -1.47 0.92 6.09
N VAL A 27 -0.38 0.26 5.67
CA VAL A 27 -0.09 -1.12 6.09
C VAL A 27 0.16 -1.22 7.61
N LYS A 28 0.73 -0.19 8.25
CA LYS A 28 0.91 -0.15 9.71
C LYS A 28 -0.39 0.03 10.49
N TRP A 29 -1.33 0.82 9.97
CA TRP A 29 -2.58 1.14 10.66
C TRP A 29 -3.67 0.09 10.48
N LEU A 30 -3.61 -0.69 9.39
CA LEU A 30 -4.63 -1.69 9.08
C LEU A 30 -4.45 -2.97 9.90
N LYS A 31 -5.59 -3.62 10.17
CA LYS A 31 -5.61 -4.97 10.75
C LYS A 31 -5.06 -5.99 9.74
N PRO A 32 -4.56 -7.16 10.19
CA PRO A 32 -4.00 -8.17 9.30
C PRO A 32 -4.89 -8.53 8.10
N ASP A 33 -6.20 -8.70 8.32
CA ASP A 33 -7.16 -9.02 7.26
C ASP A 33 -7.28 -7.88 6.23
N GLU A 34 -7.40 -6.64 6.71
CA GLU A 34 -7.44 -5.44 5.86
C GLU A 34 -6.13 -5.22 5.10
N ARG A 35 -4.97 -5.58 5.67
CA ARG A 35 -3.68 -5.47 4.99
C ARG A 35 -3.64 -6.38 3.77
N MET A 36 -4.11 -7.62 3.89
CA MET A 36 -4.13 -8.57 2.79
C MET A 36 -5.05 -8.09 1.66
N LEU A 37 -6.22 -7.56 2.01
CA LEU A 37 -7.12 -6.93 1.03
C LEU A 37 -6.45 -5.73 0.33
N LEU A 38 -5.77 -4.86 1.09
CA LEU A 38 -5.07 -3.71 0.54
C LEU A 38 -3.92 -4.14 -0.38
N TYR A 39 -3.25 -5.25 -0.06
CA TYR A 39 -2.15 -5.76 -0.88
C TYR A 39 -2.63 -6.20 -2.26
N ALA A 40 -3.69 -7.02 -2.28
CA ALA A 40 -4.30 -7.50 -3.52
C ALA A 40 -4.82 -6.33 -4.38
N TRP A 41 -5.45 -5.35 -3.75
CA TRP A 41 -5.93 -4.16 -4.44
C TRP A 41 -4.77 -3.31 -4.99
N CYS A 42 -3.73 -3.02 -4.20
CA CYS A 42 -2.57 -2.26 -4.64
C CYS A 42 -1.86 -2.92 -5.83
N LEU A 43 -1.70 -4.25 -5.81
CA LEU A 43 -1.12 -4.98 -6.94
C LEU A 43 -2.00 -4.91 -8.19
N SER A 44 -3.32 -4.99 -8.04
CA SER A 44 -4.25 -4.92 -9.17
C SER A 44 -4.28 -3.51 -9.79
N THR A 45 -4.29 -2.47 -8.97
CA THR A 45 -4.42 -1.07 -9.42
C THR A 45 -3.07 -0.47 -9.86
N PHE A 46 -2.02 -0.67 -9.06
CA PHE A 46 -0.72 -0.01 -9.24
C PHE A 46 0.43 -0.95 -9.57
N GLY A 47 0.18 -2.26 -9.67
CA GLY A 47 1.24 -3.26 -9.93
C GLY A 47 2.00 -3.02 -11.23
N HIS A 48 1.38 -2.39 -12.23
CA HIS A 48 2.07 -2.05 -13.48
C HIS A 48 3.17 -0.97 -13.29
N MET A 49 3.06 -0.09 -12.28
CA MET A 49 4.04 0.97 -12.00
C MET A 49 4.92 0.70 -10.77
N TYR A 50 4.33 0.15 -9.71
CA TYR A 50 4.92 0.15 -8.36
C TYR A 50 4.96 -1.23 -7.70
N LYS A 51 4.96 -2.32 -8.49
CA LYS A 51 5.04 -3.69 -7.94
C LYS A 51 6.24 -3.88 -7.01
N ASP A 52 7.39 -3.32 -7.35
CA ASP A 52 8.61 -3.34 -6.53
C ASP A 52 8.36 -2.70 -5.16
N VAL A 53 7.78 -1.49 -5.14
CA VAL A 53 7.48 -0.74 -3.91
C VAL A 53 6.44 -1.46 -3.06
N ILE A 54 5.36 -1.96 -3.68
CA ILE A 54 4.28 -2.64 -2.98
C ILE A 54 4.82 -3.89 -2.29
N VAL A 55 5.54 -4.74 -3.03
CA VAL A 55 6.11 -5.98 -2.48
C VAL A 55 7.11 -5.68 -1.35
N ASP A 56 7.95 -4.66 -1.51
CA ASP A 56 8.95 -4.26 -0.50
C ASP A 56 8.31 -3.80 0.81
N VAL A 57 7.33 -2.90 0.74
CA VAL A 57 6.65 -2.36 1.93
C VAL A 57 5.95 -3.46 2.71
N TYR A 58 5.24 -4.35 2.02
CA TYR A 58 4.54 -5.46 2.66
C TYR A 58 5.50 -6.49 3.27
N LYS A 59 6.58 -6.84 2.57
CA LYS A 59 7.62 -7.74 3.14
C LYS A 59 8.27 -7.15 4.39
N THR A 60 8.53 -5.84 4.39
CA THR A 60 9.19 -5.16 5.51
C THR A 60 8.29 -5.13 6.75
N ILE A 61 7.01 -4.78 6.58
CA ILE A 61 6.09 -4.62 7.72
C ILE A 61 5.54 -5.95 8.24
N VAL A 62 5.29 -6.94 7.37
CA VAL A 62 4.74 -8.24 7.82
C VAL A 62 5.80 -9.10 8.52
N ARG A 63 7.09 -8.82 8.32
CA ARG A 63 8.21 -9.52 8.98
C ARG A 63 8.69 -8.84 10.27
N SER A 64 8.25 -7.62 10.55
CA SER A 64 8.57 -6.88 11.79
C SER A 64 7.47 -7.09 12.82
#